data_AF-A0A7V9KAP0-F1
#
_entry.id   AF-A0A7V9KAP0-F1
#
_cell.length_a   1.000
_cell.length_b   1.000
_cell.length_c   1.000
_cell.angle_alpha   90.00
_cell.angle_beta   90.00
_cell.angle_gamma   90.00
#
_symmetry.space_group_name_H-M   'P 1'
#
loop_
_entity.id
_entity.type
_entity.pdbx_description
1 polymer ?
#
loop_
_entity_poly.entity_id
_entity_poly.type
_entity_poly.pdbx_seq_one_letter_code
_entity_poly.pdbx_strand_id
1 'polypeptide(L)'
;MDDLLNLTAHGLSEKIEAGEVSVREAAEVANARVEEVDGDLNSFVTPTPELALERARRVDERLRNGGVKPWEVVPIAVKDVLSTRGVRTTCGSKILEHFTPLYDASALANFGEEPVVVGKSNMDEFAMGSSTENSAYGPTRNPW
;
A
#
# COMPACT_ATOMS: atom_id res chain seq x y z
N MET A 1 5.61 19.26 -2.20
CA MET A 1 4.92 18.05 -1.71
C MET A 1 5.41 16.82 -2.46
N ASP A 2 5.61 16.92 -3.79
CA ASP A 2 6.28 15.88 -4.60
C ASP A 2 7.68 15.47 -4.11
N ASP A 3 8.36 16.34 -3.37
CA ASP A 3 9.65 16.02 -2.74
C ASP A 3 9.57 14.79 -1.82
N LEU A 4 8.40 14.52 -1.22
CA LEU A 4 8.19 13.34 -0.38
C LEU A 4 8.28 12.03 -1.18
N LEU A 5 7.91 12.03 -2.46
CA LEU A 5 7.97 10.84 -3.32
C LEU A 5 9.41 10.44 -3.67
N ASN A 6 10.37 11.36 -3.51
CA ASN A 6 11.78 11.12 -3.76
C ASN A 6 12.55 10.66 -2.52
N LEU A 7 11.90 10.64 -1.35
CA LEU A 7 12.51 10.18 -0.11
C LEU A 7 12.60 8.66 -0.09
N THR A 8 13.64 8.15 0.55
CA THR A 8 13.66 6.76 0.98
C THR A 8 12.66 6.56 2.12
N ALA A 9 12.24 5.32 2.37
CA ALA A 9 11.40 5.00 3.52
C ALA A 9 12.02 5.51 4.85
N HIS A 10 13.35 5.43 4.98
CA HIS A 10 14.06 5.95 6.14
C HIS A 10 13.99 7.48 6.22
N GLY A 11 14.26 8.20 5.14
CA GLY A 11 14.21 9.66 5.13
C GLY A 11 12.80 10.22 5.37
N LEU A 12 11.78 9.53 4.85
CA LEU A 12 10.38 9.87 5.17
C LEU A 12 10.07 9.63 6.65
N SER A 13 10.51 8.50 7.21
CA SER A 13 10.37 8.20 8.64
C SER A 13 11.03 9.27 9.51
N GLU A 14 12.26 9.71 9.21
CA GLU A 14 12.96 10.74 9.97
C GLU A 14 12.19 12.07 9.98
N LYS A 15 11.64 12.47 8.83
CA LYS A 15 10.80 13.68 8.74
C LYS A 15 9.52 13.57 9.55
N ILE A 16 8.89 12.39 9.56
CA ILE A 16 7.69 12.15 10.35
C ILE A 16 8.01 12.15 11.86
N GLU A 17 9.09 11.50 12.27
CA GLU A 17 9.57 11.52 13.65
C GLU A 17 9.95 12.93 14.13
N ALA A 18 10.51 13.75 13.25
CA ALA A 18 10.81 15.16 13.52
C ALA A 18 9.55 16.06 13.55
N GLY A 19 8.38 15.55 13.16
CA GLY A 19 7.13 16.31 13.09
C GLY A 19 7.08 17.30 11.92
N GLU A 20 7.96 17.16 10.92
CA GLU A 20 7.95 17.99 9.71
C GLU A 20 6.83 17.60 8.74
N VAL A 21 6.40 16.33 8.80
CA VAL A 21 5.35 15.72 7.97
C VAL A 21 4.55 14.77 8.85
N SER A 22 3.23 14.72 8.68
CA SER A 22 2.38 13.70 9.33
C SER A 22 2.29 12.41 8.50
N VAL A 23 1.96 11.30 9.15
CA VAL A 23 1.69 10.03 8.44
C VAL A 23 0.55 10.20 7.45
N ARG A 24 -0.48 10.98 7.85
CA ARG A 24 -1.60 11.32 6.98
C ARG A 24 -1.15 12.08 5.73
N GLU A 25 -0.33 13.12 5.85
CA GLU A 25 0.18 13.87 4.69
C GLU A 25 0.99 12.98 3.75
N ALA A 26 1.81 12.08 4.30
CA ALA A 26 2.55 11.10 3.49
C ALA A 26 1.59 10.16 2.72
N ALA A 27 0.52 9.70 3.36
CA ALA A 27 -0.50 8.86 2.72
C ALA A 27 -1.32 9.63 1.66
N GLU A 28 -1.64 10.91 1.90
CA GLU A 28 -2.31 11.78 0.92
C GLU A 28 -1.45 11.94 -0.34
N VAL A 29 -0.14 12.20 -0.20
CA VAL A 29 0.78 12.29 -1.34
C VAL A 29 0.92 10.97 -2.08
N ALA A 30 1.02 9.84 -1.37
CA ALA A 30 1.11 8.53 -2.00
C ALA A 30 -0.18 8.18 -2.77
N ASN A 31 -1.36 8.44 -2.20
CA ASN A 31 -2.64 8.22 -2.86
C ASN A 31 -2.80 9.10 -4.11
N ALA A 32 -2.45 10.39 -4.00
CA ALA A 32 -2.50 11.30 -5.14
C ALA A 32 -1.60 10.81 -6.28
N ARG A 33 -0.42 10.27 -5.96
CA ARG A 33 0.47 9.71 -6.96
C ARG A 33 -0.12 8.47 -7.64
N VAL A 34 -0.74 7.57 -6.87
CA VAL A 34 -1.43 6.39 -7.44
C VAL A 34 -2.54 6.84 -8.39
N GLU A 35 -3.37 7.78 -7.99
CA GLU A 35 -4.45 8.32 -8.83
C GLU A 35 -3.92 8.95 -10.13
N GLU A 36 -2.81 9.68 -10.06
CA GLU A 36 -2.21 10.37 -11.20
C GLU A 36 -1.68 9.41 -12.27
N VAL A 37 -1.01 8.32 -11.88
CA VAL A 37 -0.22 7.51 -12.85
C VAL A 37 -0.73 6.09 -13.09
N ASP A 38 -1.58 5.55 -12.21
CA ASP A 38 -1.95 4.14 -12.32
C ASP A 38 -2.83 3.84 -13.53
N GLY A 39 -3.52 4.85 -14.08
CA GLY A 39 -4.25 4.73 -15.35
C GLY A 39 -3.36 4.33 -16.53
N ASP A 40 -2.09 4.74 -16.54
CA ASP A 40 -1.13 4.39 -17.58
C ASP A 40 -0.36 3.10 -17.26
N LEU A 41 -0.13 2.81 -15.98
CA LEU A 41 0.73 1.71 -15.53
C LEU A 41 -0.03 0.42 -15.22
N ASN A 42 -1.29 0.49 -14.80
CA ASN A 42 -2.09 -0.66 -14.34
C ASN A 42 -1.35 -1.50 -13.27
N SER A 43 -0.80 -0.81 -12.27
CA SER A 43 0.04 -1.36 -11.21
C SER A 43 -0.74 -1.75 -9.94
N PHE A 44 -2.00 -1.29 -9.78
CA PHE A 44 -2.88 -1.69 -8.67
C PHE A 44 -4.13 -2.44 -9.15
N VAL A 45 -4.52 -3.49 -8.43
CA VAL A 45 -5.80 -4.21 -8.62
C VAL A 45 -6.88 -3.64 -7.72
N THR A 46 -6.51 -3.25 -6.49
CA THR A 46 -7.43 -2.68 -5.51
C THR A 46 -6.74 -1.52 -4.80
N PRO A 47 -6.84 -0.28 -5.30
CA PRO A 47 -6.48 0.91 -4.55
C PRO A 47 -7.30 1.01 -3.25
N THR A 48 -6.71 1.56 -2.19
CA THR A 48 -7.36 1.70 -0.87
C THR A 48 -7.14 3.07 -0.24
N PRO A 49 -7.47 4.19 -0.94
CA PRO A 49 -7.10 5.51 -0.48
C PRO A 49 -7.74 5.89 0.86
N GLU A 50 -9.03 5.60 1.06
CA GLU A 50 -9.73 5.92 2.30
C GLU A 50 -9.18 5.13 3.49
N LEU A 51 -8.90 3.84 3.29
CA LEU A 51 -8.31 2.99 4.33
C LEU A 51 -6.89 3.43 4.68
N ALA A 52 -6.10 3.84 3.68
CA ALA A 52 -4.76 4.37 3.91
C ALA A 52 -4.82 5.60 4.81
N LEU A 53 -5.72 6.55 4.53
CA LEU A 53 -5.91 7.75 5.34
C LEU A 53 -6.43 7.45 6.74
N GLU A 54 -7.36 6.50 6.87
CA GLU A 54 -7.88 6.07 8.17
C GLU A 54 -6.77 5.48 9.04
N ARG A 55 -5.97 4.57 8.48
CA ARG A 55 -4.86 3.95 9.20
C ARG A 55 -3.76 4.95 9.52
N ALA A 56 -3.42 5.83 8.58
CA ALA A 56 -2.45 6.89 8.80
C ALA A 56 -2.82 7.77 10.00
N ARG A 57 -4.10 8.15 10.13
CA ARG A 57 -4.61 8.90 11.29
C ARG A 57 -4.40 8.14 12.61
N ARG A 58 -4.64 6.83 12.64
CA ARG A 58 -4.43 6.00 13.83
C ARG A 58 -2.94 5.85 14.18
N VAL A 59 -2.08 5.76 13.16
CA VAL A 59 -0.62 5.75 13.36
C VAL A 59 -0.13 7.09 13.89
N ASP A 60 -0.61 8.22 13.37
CA ASP A 60 -0.31 9.57 13.90
C ASP A 60 -0.70 9.70 15.39
N GLU A 61 -1.86 9.15 15.79
CA GLU A 61 -2.30 9.11 17.19
C GLU A 61 -1.38 8.25 18.06
N ARG A 62 -0.98 7.07 17.58
CA ARG A 62 -0.02 6.19 18.28
C ARG A 62 1.37 6.83 18.37
N LEU A 63 1.82 7.53 17.34
CA LEU A 63 3.14 8.16 17.28
C LEU A 63 3.32 9.15 18.44
N ARG A 64 2.27 9.93 18.75
CA ARG A 64 2.25 10.86 19.90
C ARG A 64 2.34 10.17 21.26
N ASN A 65 1.87 8.93 21.35
CA ASN A 65 1.84 8.14 22.58
C ASN A 65 3.07 7.21 22.73
N GLY A 66 3.94 7.16 21.71
CA GLY A 66 5.06 6.22 21.61
C GLY A 66 4.63 4.81 21.18
N GLY A 67 5.61 3.99 20.79
CA GLY A 67 5.36 2.58 20.41
C GLY A 67 4.98 2.36 18.94
N VAL A 68 5.34 3.30 18.06
CA VAL A 68 5.31 3.13 16.60
C VAL A 68 6.74 2.83 16.14
N LYS A 69 6.93 1.78 15.34
CA LYS A 69 8.24 1.48 14.76
C LYS A 69 8.50 2.42 13.56
N PRO A 70 9.76 2.73 13.24
CA PRO A 70 10.09 3.69 12.16
C PRO A 70 9.46 3.35 10.80
N TRP A 71 9.27 2.07 10.47
CA TRP A 71 8.64 1.71 9.18
C TRP A 71 7.10 1.74 9.19
N GLU A 72 6.45 1.77 10.36
CA GLU A 72 4.97 1.77 10.45
C GLU A 72 4.36 3.11 9.96
N VAL A 73 5.17 4.18 9.90
CA VAL A 73 4.74 5.51 9.41
C VAL A 73 4.85 5.66 7.89
N VAL A 74 5.39 4.68 7.19
CA VAL A 74 5.64 4.76 5.74
C VAL A 74 4.48 4.10 4.98
N PRO A 75 3.82 4.79 4.03
CA PRO A 75 2.82 4.18 3.16
C PRO A 75 3.41 3.06 2.30
N ILE A 76 2.69 1.95 2.14
CA ILE A 76 3.13 0.79 1.37
C ILE A 76 2.08 0.31 0.37
N ALA A 77 2.54 -0.30 -0.72
CA ALA A 77 1.73 -1.17 -1.56
C ALA A 77 1.93 -2.63 -1.14
N VAL A 78 0.88 -3.45 -1.20
CA VAL A 78 0.94 -4.87 -0.82
C VAL A 78 0.60 -5.73 -2.02
N LYS A 79 1.47 -6.67 -2.40
CA LYS A 79 1.18 -7.59 -3.51
C LYS A 79 -0.15 -8.33 -3.28
N ASP A 80 -0.99 -8.43 -4.31
CA ASP A 80 -2.35 -9.00 -4.24
C ASP A 80 -2.42 -10.50 -3.88
N VAL A 81 -1.26 -11.14 -3.65
CA VAL A 81 -1.16 -12.51 -3.10
C VAL A 81 -1.29 -12.54 -1.57
N LEU A 82 -1.01 -11.42 -0.89
CA LEU A 82 -1.05 -11.36 0.57
C LEU A 82 -2.44 -10.97 1.03
N SER A 83 -3.08 -11.83 1.83
CA SER A 83 -4.35 -11.49 2.48
C SER A 83 -4.21 -10.21 3.32
N THR A 84 -5.14 -9.30 3.12
CA THR A 84 -5.27 -8.07 3.91
C THR A 84 -6.70 -8.02 4.41
N ARG A 85 -6.88 -7.99 5.73
CA ARG A 85 -8.21 -8.06 6.35
C ARG A 85 -9.09 -6.94 5.84
N GLY A 86 -10.28 -7.30 5.35
CA GLY A 86 -11.26 -6.34 4.86
C GLY A 86 -10.92 -5.70 3.51
N VAL A 87 -9.82 -6.09 2.86
CA VAL A 87 -9.43 -5.58 1.53
C VAL A 87 -9.47 -6.70 0.51
N ARG A 88 -10.21 -6.47 -0.57
CA ARG A 88 -10.34 -7.41 -1.69
C ARG A 88 -8.98 -7.90 -2.16
N THR A 89 -8.79 -9.21 -2.18
CA THR A 89 -7.52 -9.88 -2.47
C THR A 89 -7.79 -10.95 -3.51
N THR A 90 -7.22 -10.82 -4.71
CA THR A 90 -7.68 -11.62 -5.87
C THR A 90 -6.59 -12.52 -6.45
N CYS A 91 -5.34 -12.40 -5.98
CA CYS A 91 -4.17 -13.05 -6.56
C CYS A 91 -4.04 -12.80 -8.08
N GLY A 92 -4.50 -11.66 -8.59
CA GLY A 92 -4.55 -11.39 -10.03
C GLY A 92 -5.53 -12.26 -10.82
N SER A 93 -6.47 -12.97 -10.15
CA SER A 93 -7.39 -13.93 -10.75
C SER A 93 -8.85 -13.47 -10.66
N LYS A 94 -9.67 -13.86 -11.65
CA LYS A 94 -11.14 -13.73 -11.56
C LYS A 94 -11.78 -14.75 -10.61
N ILE A 95 -11.12 -15.87 -10.33
CA ILE A 95 -11.64 -16.88 -9.38
C ILE A 95 -11.84 -16.29 -7.98
N LEU A 96 -10.97 -15.36 -7.59
CA LEU A 96 -11.01 -14.68 -6.30
C LEU A 96 -11.48 -13.22 -6.40
N GLU A 97 -12.18 -12.84 -7.48
CA GLU A 97 -12.58 -11.45 -7.74
C GLU A 97 -13.37 -10.82 -6.59
N HIS A 98 -14.16 -11.61 -5.86
CA HIS A 98 -14.98 -11.17 -4.73
C HIS A 98 -14.45 -11.63 -3.36
N PHE A 99 -13.23 -12.17 -3.31
CA PHE A 99 -12.64 -12.63 -2.05
C PHE A 99 -12.17 -11.44 -1.20
N THR A 100 -12.76 -11.32 -0.01
CA THR A 100 -12.35 -10.36 1.02
C THR A 100 -11.90 -11.14 2.26
N PRO A 101 -10.59 -11.18 2.57
CA PRO A 101 -10.07 -11.94 3.71
C PRO A 101 -10.60 -11.41 5.04
N LEU A 102 -10.84 -12.33 5.99
CA LEU A 102 -11.16 -12.02 7.39
C LEU A 102 -9.91 -11.95 8.28
N TYR A 103 -8.73 -12.05 7.70
CA TYR A 103 -7.45 -12.09 8.39
C TYR A 103 -6.36 -11.44 7.54
N ASP A 104 -5.28 -11.03 8.21
CA ASP A 104 -4.07 -10.53 7.58
C ASP A 104 -3.07 -11.66 7.40
N ALA A 105 -2.33 -11.65 6.30
CA ALA A 105 -1.15 -12.50 6.15
C ALA A 105 -0.14 -12.21 7.27
N SER A 106 0.58 -13.22 7.74
CA SER A 106 1.54 -13.07 8.85
C SER A 106 2.59 -11.98 8.61
N ALA A 107 2.98 -11.76 7.35
CA ALA A 107 3.89 -10.68 6.98
C ALA A 107 3.31 -9.28 7.30
N LEU A 108 2.01 -9.06 7.04
CA LEU A 108 1.33 -7.81 7.39
C LEU A 108 1.14 -7.70 8.90
N ALA A 109 0.76 -8.80 9.58
CA ALA A 109 0.63 -8.81 11.03
C ALA A 109 1.95 -8.48 11.75
N ASN A 110 3.08 -8.93 11.19
CA ASN A 110 4.42 -8.62 11.72
C ASN A 110 4.89 -7.19 11.37
N PHE A 111 4.36 -6.60 10.29
CA PHE A 111 4.70 -5.24 9.86
C PHE A 111 4.29 -4.23 10.93
N GLY A 112 3.04 -4.32 11.40
CA GLY A 112 2.48 -3.46 12.44
C GLY A 112 0.97 -3.68 12.59
N GLU A 113 0.37 -3.02 13.58
CA GLU A 113 -1.07 -3.17 13.85
C GLU A 113 -1.95 -2.49 12.78
N GLU A 114 -1.47 -1.38 12.22
CA GLU A 114 -2.22 -0.53 11.29
C GLU A 114 -1.38 -0.17 10.06
N PRO A 115 -0.99 -1.15 9.23
CA PRO A 115 -0.16 -0.88 8.05
C PRO A 115 -0.89 0.07 7.10
N VAL A 116 -0.27 1.21 6.80
CA VAL A 116 -0.79 2.24 5.88
C VAL A 116 -0.68 1.73 4.45
N VAL A 117 -1.67 0.95 4.01
CA VAL A 117 -1.69 0.32 2.70
C VAL A 117 -2.44 1.22 1.71
N VAL A 118 -1.75 1.71 0.68
CA VAL A 118 -2.35 2.53 -0.40
C VAL A 118 -3.06 1.70 -1.46
N GLY A 119 -2.75 0.39 -1.52
CA GLY A 119 -3.50 -0.55 -2.34
C GLY A 119 -2.84 -1.92 -2.49
N LYS A 120 -3.55 -2.79 -3.21
CA LYS A 120 -3.10 -4.11 -3.62
C LYS A 120 -2.46 -4.05 -5.00
N SER A 121 -1.17 -4.36 -5.11
CA SER A 121 -0.46 -4.27 -6.39
C SER A 121 -0.80 -5.45 -7.30
N ASN A 122 -0.82 -5.19 -8.61
CA ASN A 122 -1.04 -6.18 -9.65
C ASN A 122 0.09 -7.23 -9.71
N MET A 123 -0.22 -8.36 -10.33
CA MET A 123 0.65 -9.52 -10.43
C MET A 123 0.11 -10.50 -11.46
N ASP A 124 0.99 -11.36 -11.99
CA ASP A 124 0.57 -12.57 -12.70
C ASP A 124 -0.39 -13.39 -11.85
N GLU A 125 -1.39 -13.98 -12.51
CA GLU A 125 -2.39 -14.81 -11.88
C GLU A 125 -1.75 -15.91 -11.02
N PHE A 126 -2.09 -15.95 -9.73
CA PHE A 126 -1.51 -16.86 -8.72
C PHE A 126 0.03 -16.84 -8.64
N ALA A 127 0.65 -15.73 -9.01
CA ALA A 127 2.10 -15.54 -9.08
C ALA A 127 2.80 -16.46 -10.10
N MET A 128 2.06 -16.95 -11.10
CA MET A 128 2.59 -17.82 -12.16
C MET A 128 2.91 -17.00 -13.42
N GLY A 129 4.08 -16.38 -13.39
CA GLY A 129 4.60 -15.60 -14.51
C GLY A 129 5.73 -14.69 -14.07
N SER A 130 6.32 -13.99 -15.04
CA SER A 130 7.45 -13.09 -14.82
C SER A 130 7.31 -11.77 -15.58
N SER A 131 6.10 -11.42 -16.02
CA SER A 131 5.82 -10.20 -16.79
C SER A 131 4.54 -9.47 -16.37
N THR A 132 3.70 -10.07 -15.52
CA THR A 132 2.36 -9.57 -15.14
C THR A 132 1.34 -9.56 -16.28
N GLU A 133 1.71 -10.06 -17.48
CA GLU A 133 0.82 -10.14 -18.63
C GLU A 133 -0.31 -11.16 -18.45
N ASN A 134 -0.14 -12.14 -17.56
CA ASN A 134 -1.18 -13.12 -17.25
C ASN A 134 -2.17 -12.63 -16.18
N SER A 135 -2.05 -11.40 -15.69
CA SER A 135 -3.05 -10.85 -14.77
C SER A 135 -4.43 -10.80 -15.42
N ALA A 136 -5.44 -11.29 -14.72
CA ALA A 136 -6.83 -11.20 -15.16
C ALA A 136 -7.38 -9.75 -15.13
N TYR A 137 -6.58 -8.80 -14.62
CA TYR A 137 -6.86 -7.36 -14.62
C TYR A 137 -6.00 -6.61 -15.65
N GLY A 138 -5.33 -7.32 -16.55
CA GLY A 138 -4.48 -6.77 -17.60
C GLY A 138 -3.03 -6.55 -17.16
N PRO A 139 -2.12 -6.36 -18.13
CA PRO A 139 -0.69 -6.22 -17.87
C PRO A 139 -0.38 -4.93 -17.12
N THR A 140 0.57 -5.01 -16.18
CA THR A 140 1.27 -3.82 -15.67
C THR A 140 2.33 -3.38 -16.66
N ARG A 141 2.45 -2.07 -16.91
CA ARG A 141 3.49 -1.50 -17.78
C ARG A 141 4.73 -1.11 -16.99
N ASN A 142 5.86 -1.13 -17.68
CA ASN A 142 7.11 -0.65 -17.12
C ASN A 142 7.11 0.90 -17.06
N PRO A 143 7.51 1.53 -15.95
CA PRO A 143 7.57 2.99 -15.85
C PRO A 143 8.74 3.66 -16.61
N TRP A 144 9.62 2.89 -17.27
CA TRP A 144 10.78 3.38 -18.03
C TRP A 144 10.58 3.31 -19.55
#